data_AF-A0A8H5HUT2-F1
#
_entry.id   AF-A0A8H5HUT2-F1
#
_cell.length_a   1.000
_cell.length_b   1.000
_cell.length_c   1.000
_cell.angle_alpha   90.00
_cell.angle_beta   90.00
_cell.angle_gamma   90.00
#
_symmetry.space_group_name_H-M   'P 1'
#
loop_
_entity.id
_entity.type
_entity.pdbx_description
1 polymer ?
#
loop_
_entity_poly.entity_id
_entity_poly.type
_entity_poly.pdbx_seq_one_letter_code
_entity_poly.pdbx_strand_id
1 'polypeptide(L)'
;MAVAQMLSANAQWAKDVESYEPGFFARSAQGQSPHTLWIGCADSRVPESVITGAKPGDLFVNRNVGKKENAWWTSHFRSQVHLDDDNMLAVLTYAVEQLGVEHVVVCGHTECGAAAACFGACSSVVPGQTPITIGSYAPDAPLNRWLASLTTIAANLHLSSAPPKEALVTLVEENVRAQVNNLCLTDVIMNSWANGKSPKGKEVWVHGWVYDISQGRLRDLGVSRGPYSKGQLLVQIASYNTNLQGFEGVPQDLVDWLAPTLQVSEFLSHSRRGPDIVASLPRSLTVAGASKSVIERRSAHILSQIEAHSPQKEKYSLLAKIVNVGVALLVYARDDGVARKWMGNKGGVGVRFRVAEDGLVGETYTQDTSPTTMYSTSHLFFLGDLNFRVDLPKSHSMHNEAAEHVQEALRESSTRETLKEFDQLLMERRKRSAFVGLKEGEFWQFKCSYKYKLGTVDHYNSKRIPSWTDRILYTTYLDSPTDLETSHIRNLLYTSKPIVSLLLLPPRPPHDTADSDFSTTETIPTLTLPDFYTPKPDPRAILKRYTGRAVDRIVGVSWWLLTLLGAGSAAVGIFNFIIGVGAYRWWRSSSSELV
;
A
#
# COMPACT_ATOMS: atom_id res chain seq x y z
N MET A 1 14.55 27.57 47.71
CA MET A 1 15.93 27.58 47.17
C MET A 1 15.98 27.35 45.66
N ALA A 2 15.45 26.23 45.13
CA ALA A 2 15.52 25.88 43.70
C ALA A 2 15.17 27.02 42.70
N VAL A 3 14.07 27.74 42.89
CA VAL A 3 13.64 28.83 41.96
C VAL A 3 14.66 29.98 41.90
N ALA A 4 15.25 30.37 43.03
CA ALA A 4 16.27 31.42 43.05
C ALA A 4 17.57 30.98 42.33
N GLN A 5 17.91 29.70 42.45
CA GLN A 5 19.04 29.11 41.73
C GLN A 5 18.83 29.12 40.22
N MET A 6 17.60 28.88 39.73
CA MET A 6 17.26 28.99 38.30
C MET A 6 17.49 30.40 37.76
N LEU A 7 17.08 31.44 38.50
CA LEU A 7 17.32 32.85 38.11
C LEU A 7 18.82 33.17 38.07
N SER A 8 19.60 32.70 39.06
CA SER A 8 21.05 32.87 39.08
C SER A 8 21.75 32.14 37.93
N ALA A 9 21.30 30.91 37.60
CA ALA A 9 21.85 30.13 36.50
C ALA A 9 21.53 30.78 35.14
N ASN A 10 20.30 31.29 34.95
CA ASN A 10 19.92 32.05 33.77
C ASN A 10 20.74 33.34 33.61
N ALA A 11 20.97 34.08 34.70
CA ALA A 11 21.77 35.30 34.68
C ALA A 11 23.25 35.05 34.36
N GLN A 12 23.78 33.86 34.71
CA GLN A 12 25.11 33.44 34.30
C GLN A 12 25.13 33.00 32.83
N TRP A 13 24.21 32.13 32.42
CA TRP A 13 24.06 31.69 31.02
C TRP A 13 23.94 32.87 30.04
N ALA A 14 23.15 33.89 30.37
CA ALA A 14 23.01 35.07 29.52
C ALA A 14 24.33 35.85 29.37
N LYS A 15 25.16 35.95 30.41
CA LYS A 15 26.50 36.56 30.32
C LYS A 15 27.44 35.69 29.49
N ASP A 16 27.40 34.38 29.69
CA ASP A 16 28.27 33.44 28.97
C ASP A 16 27.97 33.49 27.46
N VAL A 17 26.69 33.44 27.07
CA VAL A 17 26.23 33.57 25.68
C VAL A 17 26.62 34.91 25.07
N GLU A 18 26.39 36.04 25.76
CA GLU A 18 26.73 37.37 25.23
C GLU A 18 28.25 37.59 25.14
N SER A 19 29.05 36.89 25.98
CA SER A 19 30.52 36.90 25.88
C SER A 19 31.05 36.05 24.73
N TYR A 20 30.38 34.94 24.41
CA TYR A 20 30.76 34.02 23.34
C TYR A 20 30.27 34.47 21.96
N GLU A 21 29.05 35.03 21.89
CA GLU A 21 28.43 35.54 20.68
C GLU A 21 27.82 36.94 20.89
N PRO A 22 28.65 38.01 20.92
CA PRO A 22 28.17 39.37 21.17
C PRO A 22 27.02 39.82 20.26
N GLY A 23 26.05 40.50 20.86
CA GLY A 23 24.81 40.95 20.24
C GLY A 23 23.80 39.84 19.93
N PHE A 24 23.97 38.61 20.43
CA PHE A 24 23.05 37.50 20.18
C PHE A 24 21.62 37.87 20.58
N PHE A 25 21.40 38.30 21.82
CA PHE A 25 20.06 38.64 22.31
C PHE A 25 19.45 39.84 21.55
N ALA A 26 20.28 40.80 21.14
CA ALA A 26 19.84 41.95 20.34
C ALA A 26 19.39 41.56 18.92
N ARG A 27 19.96 40.50 18.34
CA ARG A 27 19.50 39.90 17.07
C ARG A 27 18.23 39.07 17.29
N SER A 28 18.22 38.17 18.29
CA SER A 28 17.06 37.32 18.60
C SER A 28 15.80 38.12 18.97
N ALA A 29 15.95 39.31 19.54
CA ALA A 29 14.82 40.20 19.85
C ALA A 29 14.14 40.81 18.61
N GLN A 30 14.76 40.76 17.42
CA GLN A 30 14.20 41.32 16.18
C GLN A 30 13.21 40.35 15.49
N GLY A 31 13.26 39.06 15.83
CA GLY A 31 12.37 38.05 15.28
C GLY A 31 12.94 36.63 15.38
N GLN A 32 12.19 35.67 14.85
CA GLN A 32 12.57 34.26 14.77
C GLN A 32 12.33 33.72 13.36
N SER A 33 13.14 32.75 12.93
CA SER A 33 12.99 32.06 11.64
C SER A 33 13.38 30.57 11.81
N PRO A 34 12.66 29.82 12.66
CA PRO A 34 12.99 28.43 12.95
C PRO A 34 12.89 27.55 11.69
N HIS A 35 13.84 26.66 11.51
CA HIS A 35 13.85 25.72 10.38
C HIS A 35 12.95 24.50 10.64
N THR A 36 12.66 24.19 11.91
CA THR A 36 11.92 22.98 12.29
C THR A 36 10.88 23.25 13.38
N LEU A 37 9.68 22.69 13.19
CA LEU A 37 8.71 22.46 14.27
C LEU A 37 9.00 21.11 14.93
N TRP A 38 9.29 21.11 16.22
CA TRP A 38 9.44 19.91 17.06
C TRP A 38 8.16 19.63 17.83
N ILE A 39 7.62 18.42 17.70
CA ILE A 39 6.43 17.92 18.41
C ILE A 39 6.87 16.80 19.35
N GLY A 40 7.10 17.17 20.61
CA GLY A 40 7.83 16.34 21.58
C GLY A 40 7.11 16.10 22.91
N CYS A 41 7.79 15.34 23.76
CA CYS A 41 7.31 15.02 25.09
C CYS A 41 7.52 16.13 26.11
N ALA A 42 6.54 16.38 26.97
CA ALA A 42 6.74 17.16 28.20
C ALA A 42 7.64 16.48 29.27
N ASP A 43 8.13 15.25 29.04
CA ASP A 43 9.09 14.56 29.92
C ASP A 43 10.38 15.39 30.01
N SER A 44 10.78 15.68 31.24
CA SER A 44 11.88 16.59 31.55
C SER A 44 13.24 16.10 31.06
N ARG A 45 13.36 14.82 30.66
CA ARG A 45 14.59 14.21 30.12
C ARG A 45 14.80 14.45 28.64
N VAL A 46 13.79 14.98 27.92
CA VAL A 46 13.83 15.17 26.46
C VAL A 46 13.66 16.66 26.05
N PRO A 47 14.52 17.59 26.53
CA PRO A 47 14.57 18.96 26.00
C PRO A 47 15.20 18.98 24.60
N GLU A 48 14.37 19.33 23.62
CA GLU A 48 14.64 19.30 22.17
C GLU A 48 15.90 20.06 21.74
N SER A 49 16.05 21.29 22.21
CA SER A 49 17.20 22.16 21.95
C SER A 49 18.51 21.57 22.49
N VAL A 50 18.48 20.95 23.68
CA VAL A 50 19.66 20.34 24.29
C VAL A 50 20.07 19.06 23.57
N ILE A 51 19.11 18.16 23.27
CA ILE A 51 19.43 16.86 22.64
C ILE A 51 19.80 16.98 21.15
N THR A 52 19.49 18.11 20.52
CA THR A 52 19.89 18.42 19.13
C THR A 52 21.08 19.40 19.03
N GLY A 53 21.44 20.08 20.12
CA GLY A 53 22.46 21.15 20.10
C GLY A 53 21.99 22.44 19.42
N ALA A 54 20.68 22.63 19.25
CA ALA A 54 20.09 23.78 18.58
C ALA A 54 20.10 25.04 19.46
N LYS A 55 20.27 26.21 18.83
CA LYS A 55 20.24 27.52 19.50
C LYS A 55 18.81 28.02 19.72
N PRO A 56 18.59 28.96 20.65
CA PRO A 56 17.32 29.68 20.76
C PRO A 56 16.94 30.36 19.43
N GLY A 57 15.80 29.97 18.86
CA GLY A 57 15.30 30.47 17.57
C GLY A 57 15.39 29.48 16.40
N ASP A 58 16.19 28.41 16.52
CA ASP A 58 16.34 27.38 15.47
C ASP A 58 15.12 26.45 15.38
N LEU A 59 14.54 26.13 16.54
CA LEU A 59 13.39 25.22 16.69
C LEU A 59 12.15 25.98 17.20
N PHE A 60 11.01 25.75 16.55
CA PHE A 60 9.69 26.04 17.10
C PHE A 60 9.16 24.77 17.79
N VAL A 61 8.51 24.88 18.94
CA VAL A 61 8.33 23.72 19.83
C VAL A 61 6.89 23.59 20.33
N ASN A 62 6.26 22.44 20.06
CA ASN A 62 5.09 21.95 20.80
C ASN A 62 5.52 20.80 21.71
N ARG A 63 5.12 20.83 22.98
CA ARG A 63 5.32 19.72 23.92
C ARG A 63 4.03 19.43 24.67
N ASN A 64 3.50 18.22 24.49
CA ASN A 64 2.32 17.75 25.22
C ASN A 64 2.64 16.49 26.06
N VAL A 65 1.71 16.15 26.96
CA VAL A 65 2.09 15.74 28.33
C VAL A 65 2.75 14.37 28.42
N GLY A 66 3.78 14.22 29.27
CA GLY A 66 4.55 12.99 29.55
C GLY A 66 5.24 12.89 30.92
N LYS A 67 5.48 11.65 31.41
CA LYS A 67 5.99 11.37 32.77
C LYS A 67 7.07 10.27 32.82
N LYS A 68 8.06 10.51 33.71
CA LYS A 68 8.70 9.56 34.65
C LYS A 68 8.49 10.12 36.08
N GLU A 69 8.55 9.40 37.20
CA GLU A 69 8.91 8.01 37.53
C GLU A 69 8.16 7.59 38.85
N ASN A 70 8.65 6.57 39.55
CA ASN A 70 8.58 6.23 40.99
C ASN A 70 7.22 6.18 41.73
N ALA A 71 6.97 5.01 42.32
CA ALA A 71 5.81 4.63 43.14
C ALA A 71 4.45 4.57 42.42
N TRP A 72 3.51 3.87 43.06
CA TRP A 72 2.22 3.48 42.47
C TRP A 72 1.32 4.70 42.17
N TRP A 73 0.68 4.65 40.99
CA TRP A 73 -0.35 5.56 40.45
C TRP A 73 0.10 6.89 39.79
N THR A 74 -0.68 7.33 38.79
CA THR A 74 -0.70 8.63 38.06
C THR A 74 0.26 8.91 36.87
N SER A 75 -0.28 8.76 35.64
CA SER A 75 -0.29 9.72 34.46
C SER A 75 0.91 10.06 33.52
N HIS A 76 0.67 9.95 32.19
CA HIS A 76 1.41 10.48 30.98
C HIS A 76 2.67 9.68 30.51
N PHE A 77 3.13 9.54 29.23
CA PHE A 77 3.22 10.34 27.97
C PHE A 77 2.45 9.95 26.69
N ARG A 78 2.12 10.97 25.87
CA ARG A 78 2.08 10.95 24.38
C ARG A 78 2.52 12.29 23.76
N SER A 79 3.19 12.26 22.59
CA SER A 79 3.25 13.38 21.63
C SER A 79 2.07 13.12 20.75
N GLN A 80 0.96 13.82 20.93
CA GLN A 80 -0.27 13.48 20.21
C GLN A 80 -0.73 14.60 19.30
N VAL A 81 -1.08 14.19 18.08
CA VAL A 81 -1.72 15.01 17.05
C VAL A 81 -3.12 14.45 16.88
N HIS A 82 -4.05 15.09 17.59
CA HIS A 82 -5.48 14.89 17.38
C HIS A 82 -5.92 15.82 16.25
N LEU A 83 -6.73 15.32 15.31
CA LEU A 83 -7.26 16.12 14.20
C LEU A 83 -8.36 17.10 14.65
N ASP A 84 -8.76 17.00 15.92
CA ASP A 84 -9.74 17.80 16.65
C ASP A 84 -9.10 18.61 17.82
N ASP A 85 -7.76 18.69 17.91
CA ASP A 85 -7.06 19.54 18.87
C ASP A 85 -6.59 20.87 18.24
N ASP A 86 -7.39 21.91 18.44
CA ASP A 86 -7.10 23.28 18.02
C ASP A 86 -5.74 23.80 18.53
N ASN A 87 -5.20 23.30 19.65
CA ASN A 87 -3.87 23.70 20.12
C ASN A 87 -2.77 23.24 19.15
N MET A 88 -2.75 21.94 18.84
CA MET A 88 -1.78 21.36 17.91
C MET A 88 -2.00 21.91 16.50
N LEU A 89 -3.24 22.03 16.04
CA LEU A 89 -3.54 22.59 14.72
C LEU A 89 -3.09 24.05 14.61
N ALA A 90 -3.40 24.92 15.58
CA ALA A 90 -2.96 26.32 15.54
C ALA A 90 -1.42 26.45 15.54
N VAL A 91 -0.72 25.62 16.33
CA VAL A 91 0.76 25.60 16.35
C VAL A 91 1.34 25.12 15.03
N LEU A 92 0.74 24.10 14.40
CA LEU A 92 1.15 23.61 13.08
C LEU A 92 0.93 24.65 11.98
N THR A 93 -0.27 25.25 11.92
CA THR A 93 -0.60 26.33 10.97
C THR A 93 0.36 27.50 11.13
N TYR A 94 0.63 27.94 12.36
CA TYR A 94 1.54 29.06 12.60
C TYR A 94 2.98 28.73 12.18
N ALA A 95 3.47 27.53 12.49
CA ALA A 95 4.81 27.09 12.08
C ALA A 95 4.97 27.07 10.56
N VAL A 96 4.03 26.47 9.84
CA VAL A 96 4.11 26.24 8.39
C VAL A 96 3.80 27.52 7.59
N GLU A 97 2.74 28.24 7.96
CA GLU A 97 2.21 29.34 7.15
C GLU A 97 2.71 30.72 7.59
N GLN A 98 3.10 30.89 8.86
CA GLN A 98 3.56 32.20 9.38
C GLN A 98 5.08 32.26 9.58
N LEU A 99 5.68 31.24 10.17
CA LEU A 99 7.14 31.15 10.37
C LEU A 99 7.86 30.56 9.15
N GLY A 100 7.24 29.63 8.43
CA GLY A 100 7.85 28.97 7.28
C GLY A 100 8.89 27.94 7.66
N VAL A 101 8.57 27.04 8.61
CA VAL A 101 9.40 25.87 8.90
C VAL A 101 9.49 24.95 7.67
N GLU A 102 10.64 24.31 7.48
CA GLU A 102 10.88 23.33 6.41
C GLU A 102 10.62 21.89 6.89
N HIS A 103 10.77 21.64 8.20
CA HIS A 103 10.60 20.31 8.78
C HIS A 103 9.64 20.32 9.97
N VAL A 104 8.86 19.26 10.11
CA VAL A 104 8.00 18.96 11.26
C VAL A 104 8.43 17.61 11.81
N VAL A 105 8.98 17.56 13.01
CA VAL A 105 9.51 16.33 13.63
C VAL A 105 8.59 15.90 14.76
N VAL A 106 7.97 14.72 14.64
CA VAL A 106 7.37 14.02 15.78
C VAL A 106 8.45 13.20 16.47
N CYS A 107 8.74 13.51 17.74
CA CYS A 107 9.72 12.76 18.52
C CYS A 107 9.06 12.00 19.67
N GLY A 108 9.11 10.67 19.59
CA GLY A 108 8.84 9.77 20.72
C GLY A 108 10.11 9.52 21.54
N HIS A 109 10.02 8.80 22.66
CA HIS A 109 11.18 8.42 23.44
C HIS A 109 11.01 7.07 24.15
N THR A 110 12.12 6.39 24.38
CA THR A 110 12.18 5.17 25.22
C THR A 110 11.86 5.50 26.69
N GLU A 111 11.49 4.49 27.49
CA GLU A 111 11.06 4.67 28.89
C GLU A 111 9.90 5.69 29.06
N CYS A 112 8.94 5.64 28.14
CA CYS A 112 7.74 6.46 28.11
C CYS A 112 6.68 5.98 29.13
N GLY A 113 6.33 6.82 30.11
CA GLY A 113 5.46 6.44 31.23
C GLY A 113 4.01 6.09 30.89
N ALA A 114 3.45 6.54 29.75
CA ALA A 114 2.11 6.13 29.31
C ALA A 114 2.10 5.25 28.07
N ALA A 115 3.23 5.02 27.39
CA ALA A 115 3.39 3.73 26.71
C ALA A 115 3.28 2.61 27.77
N ALA A 116 3.95 2.78 28.92
CA ALA A 116 3.83 1.84 30.04
C ALA A 116 2.39 1.72 30.58
N ALA A 117 1.71 2.84 30.85
CA ALA A 117 0.31 2.80 31.31
C ALA A 117 -0.66 2.23 30.26
N CYS A 118 -0.57 2.65 29.00
CA CYS A 118 -1.41 2.14 27.90
C CYS A 118 -1.17 0.65 27.63
N PHE A 119 0.08 0.19 27.69
CA PHE A 119 0.41 -1.24 27.59
C PHE A 119 -0.19 -2.03 28.76
N GLY A 120 -0.08 -1.54 30.00
CA GLY A 120 -0.71 -2.17 31.17
C GLY A 120 -2.24 -2.23 31.11
N ALA A 121 -2.87 -1.26 30.43
CA ALA A 121 -4.32 -1.19 30.28
C ALA A 121 -4.87 -1.89 29.02
N CYS A 122 -4.02 -2.28 28.06
CA CYS A 122 -4.49 -2.69 26.72
C CYS A 122 -5.35 -3.97 26.74
N SER A 123 -5.08 -4.89 27.67
CA SER A 123 -5.86 -6.12 27.85
C SER A 123 -7.27 -5.90 28.42
N SER A 124 -7.57 -4.68 28.90
CA SER A 124 -8.88 -4.31 29.45
C SER A 124 -9.73 -3.47 28.48
N VAL A 125 -9.29 -3.32 27.23
CA VAL A 125 -10.01 -2.51 26.21
C VAL A 125 -11.22 -3.27 25.68
N VAL A 126 -12.40 -2.67 25.82
CA VAL A 126 -13.64 -3.15 25.21
C VAL A 126 -13.89 -2.39 23.90
N PRO A 127 -14.09 -3.07 22.76
CA PRO A 127 -14.42 -2.41 21.49
C PRO A 127 -15.67 -1.51 21.61
N GLY A 128 -15.59 -0.29 21.07
CA GLY A 128 -16.68 0.68 21.10
C GLY A 128 -16.82 1.49 22.40
N GLN A 129 -15.93 1.31 23.38
CA GLN A 129 -15.87 2.13 24.61
C GLN A 129 -14.55 2.92 24.70
N THR A 130 -14.58 4.06 25.39
CA THR A 130 -13.37 4.84 25.68
C THR A 130 -12.46 4.04 26.63
N PRO A 131 -11.20 3.75 26.27
CA PRO A 131 -10.29 3.00 27.14
C PRO A 131 -10.02 3.71 28.46
N ILE A 132 -10.19 2.98 29.58
CA ILE A 132 -9.78 3.44 30.90
C ILE A 132 -8.31 3.09 31.09
N THR A 133 -7.41 4.02 30.79
CA THR A 133 -5.96 3.79 30.90
C THR A 133 -5.46 3.85 32.34
N ILE A 134 -6.04 4.76 33.14
CA ILE A 134 -5.68 4.98 34.54
C ILE A 134 -6.94 4.75 35.39
N GLY A 135 -7.05 3.55 35.96
CA GLY A 135 -8.26 3.09 36.66
C GLY A 135 -8.63 3.84 37.95
N SER A 136 -7.76 4.71 38.47
CA SER A 136 -8.04 5.59 39.60
C SER A 136 -8.65 6.95 39.18
N TYR A 137 -8.76 7.22 37.89
CA TYR A 137 -9.49 8.36 37.34
C TYR A 137 -10.79 7.91 36.70
N ALA A 138 -11.78 8.80 36.66
CA ALA A 138 -13.02 8.57 35.93
C ALA A 138 -12.75 8.28 34.43
N PRO A 139 -13.59 7.48 33.73
CA PRO A 139 -13.37 7.14 32.33
C PRO A 139 -13.28 8.37 31.41
N ASP A 140 -14.04 9.42 31.74
CA ASP A 140 -14.08 10.68 31.03
C ASP A 140 -13.02 11.69 31.50
N ALA A 141 -12.18 11.37 32.48
CA ALA A 141 -11.16 12.29 32.97
C ALA A 141 -10.25 12.76 31.80
N PRO A 142 -9.79 14.03 31.77
CA PRO A 142 -9.03 14.57 30.64
C PRO A 142 -7.85 13.69 30.22
N LEU A 143 -7.18 13.08 31.20
CA LEU A 143 -6.10 12.12 30.99
C LEU A 143 -6.53 10.81 30.30
N ASN A 144 -7.64 10.20 30.72
CA ASN A 144 -8.12 8.95 30.09
C ASN A 144 -8.59 9.23 28.66
N ARG A 145 -9.29 10.36 28.42
CA ARG A 145 -9.63 10.83 27.07
C ARG A 145 -8.37 11.05 26.21
N TRP A 146 -7.33 11.69 26.76
CA TRP A 146 -6.05 11.88 26.07
C TRP A 146 -5.35 10.55 25.78
N LEU A 147 -5.32 9.61 26.72
CA LEU A 147 -4.60 8.32 26.54
C LEU A 147 -5.36 7.28 25.70
N ALA A 148 -6.64 7.47 25.45
CA ALA A 148 -7.53 6.56 24.72
C ALA A 148 -6.89 5.94 23.46
N SER A 149 -6.53 6.74 22.45
CA SER A 149 -5.99 6.23 21.18
C SER A 149 -4.65 5.46 21.28
N LEU A 150 -3.81 5.67 22.31
CA LEU A 150 -2.56 4.90 22.50
C LEU A 150 -2.86 3.58 23.19
N THR A 151 -3.87 3.57 24.05
CA THR A 151 -4.41 2.34 24.62
C THR A 151 -5.09 1.51 23.53
N THR A 152 -5.76 2.15 22.56
CA THR A 152 -6.25 1.51 21.34
C THR A 152 -5.12 0.97 20.46
N ILE A 153 -4.07 1.75 20.19
CA ILE A 153 -2.88 1.26 19.45
C ILE A 153 -2.26 0.06 20.17
N ALA A 154 -2.05 0.14 21.49
CA ALA A 154 -1.49 -0.93 22.30
C ALA A 154 -2.34 -2.22 22.29
N ALA A 155 -3.67 -2.08 22.25
CA ALA A 155 -4.59 -3.21 22.15
C ALA A 155 -4.54 -3.85 20.75
N ASN A 156 -4.54 -3.03 19.69
CA ASN A 156 -4.49 -3.50 18.30
C ASN A 156 -3.17 -4.18 17.93
N LEU A 157 -2.05 -3.80 18.56
CA LEU A 157 -0.73 -4.42 18.29
C LEU A 157 -0.58 -5.80 18.96
N HIS A 158 -1.55 -6.25 19.76
CA HIS A 158 -1.57 -7.58 20.41
C HIS A 158 -0.29 -7.95 21.20
N LEU A 159 0.45 -6.96 21.69
CA LEU A 159 1.80 -7.08 22.29
C LEU A 159 1.86 -7.85 23.63
N SER A 160 0.74 -8.40 24.10
CA SER A 160 0.60 -9.14 25.36
C SER A 160 1.50 -10.37 25.51
N SER A 161 2.04 -10.91 24.41
CA SER A 161 2.98 -12.03 24.39
C SER A 161 4.46 -11.63 24.34
N ALA A 162 4.77 -10.35 24.09
CA ALA A 162 6.14 -9.87 23.97
C ALA A 162 6.73 -9.45 25.34
N PRO A 163 8.05 -9.50 25.54
CA PRO A 163 8.70 -8.97 26.73
C PRO A 163 8.33 -7.48 26.91
N PRO A 164 7.94 -7.01 28.12
CA PRO A 164 7.44 -5.66 28.31
C PRO A 164 8.38 -4.56 27.80
N LYS A 165 9.70 -4.74 27.92
CA LYS A 165 10.68 -3.77 27.41
C LYS A 165 10.64 -3.63 25.88
N GLU A 166 10.47 -4.73 25.16
CA GLU A 166 10.38 -4.74 23.69
C GLU A 166 9.03 -4.19 23.23
N ALA A 167 7.94 -4.65 23.85
CA ALA A 167 6.58 -4.15 23.60
C ALA A 167 6.48 -2.62 23.75
N LEU A 168 7.16 -2.03 24.75
CA LEU A 168 7.16 -0.58 24.95
C LEU A 168 7.95 0.18 23.87
N VAL A 169 9.03 -0.39 23.34
CA VAL A 169 9.74 0.21 22.21
C VAL A 169 8.84 0.18 20.97
N THR A 170 8.25 -0.97 20.64
CA THR A 170 7.30 -1.11 19.52
C THR A 170 6.14 -0.13 19.65
N LEU A 171 5.51 -0.03 20.83
CA LEU A 171 4.39 0.88 21.07
C LEU A 171 4.76 2.36 20.91
N VAL A 172 5.97 2.76 21.32
CA VAL A 172 6.47 4.13 21.12
C VAL A 172 6.69 4.41 19.64
N GLU A 173 7.32 3.49 18.90
CA GLU A 173 7.51 3.65 17.46
C GLU A 173 6.19 3.74 16.70
N GLU A 174 5.27 2.79 16.93
CA GLU A 174 3.96 2.77 16.26
C GLU A 174 3.11 3.99 16.59
N ASN A 175 3.20 4.52 17.81
CA ASN A 175 2.62 5.82 18.09
C ASN A 175 3.25 6.91 17.21
N VAL A 176 4.58 7.03 17.14
CA VAL A 176 5.24 8.04 16.27
C VAL A 176 4.80 7.87 14.80
N ARG A 177 4.72 6.65 14.27
CA ARG A 177 4.22 6.37 12.91
C ARG A 177 2.77 6.86 12.73
N ALA A 178 1.89 6.57 13.68
CA ALA A 178 0.50 7.02 13.65
C ALA A 178 0.37 8.55 13.70
N GLN A 179 1.16 9.25 14.51
CA GLN A 179 1.09 10.72 14.61
C GLN A 179 1.69 11.43 13.39
N VAL A 180 2.73 10.86 12.77
CA VAL A 180 3.23 11.32 11.46
C VAL A 180 2.11 11.21 10.42
N ASN A 181 1.39 10.08 10.37
CA ASN A 181 0.25 9.93 9.46
C ASN A 181 -0.86 10.95 9.77
N ASN A 182 -1.19 11.22 11.04
CA ASN A 182 -2.18 12.25 11.39
C ASN A 182 -1.77 13.64 10.88
N LEU A 183 -0.51 14.05 11.02
CA LEU A 183 -0.02 15.33 10.49
C LEU A 183 -0.17 15.42 8.96
N CYS A 184 0.07 14.32 8.24
CA CYS A 184 -0.10 14.26 6.78
C CYS A 184 -1.54 14.51 6.33
N LEU A 185 -2.52 14.21 7.20
CA LEU A 185 -3.95 14.41 6.97
C LEU A 185 -4.46 15.79 7.40
N THR A 186 -3.60 16.69 7.90
CA THR A 186 -4.01 18.06 8.24
C THR A 186 -4.06 18.94 7.00
N ASP A 187 -5.07 19.80 6.89
CA ASP A 187 -5.25 20.71 5.74
C ASP A 187 -4.01 21.57 5.48
N VAL A 188 -3.30 22.00 6.52
CA VAL A 188 -2.03 22.76 6.42
C VAL A 188 -0.98 22.02 5.60
N ILE A 189 -0.73 20.74 5.94
CA ILE A 189 0.28 19.91 5.26
C ILE A 189 -0.22 19.51 3.87
N MET A 190 -1.49 19.12 3.74
CA MET A 190 -2.10 18.77 2.46
C MET A 190 -2.06 19.92 1.46
N ASN A 191 -2.44 21.13 1.88
CA ASN A 191 -2.39 22.33 1.04
C ASN A 191 -0.94 22.71 0.69
N SER A 192 0.00 22.60 1.65
CA SER A 192 1.42 22.83 1.37
C SER A 192 1.99 21.82 0.36
N TRP A 193 1.53 20.57 0.35
CA TRP A 193 1.99 19.55 -0.60
C TRP A 193 1.31 19.64 -1.96
N ALA A 194 0.00 19.94 -2.00
CA ALA A 194 -0.75 20.15 -3.23
C ALA A 194 -0.22 21.34 -4.04
N ASN A 195 0.21 22.41 -3.36
CA ASN A 195 0.87 23.57 -3.97
C ASN A 195 2.39 23.35 -4.18
N GLY A 196 2.93 22.21 -3.74
CA GLY A 196 4.37 21.92 -3.67
C GLY A 196 5.15 22.71 -2.61
N LYS A 197 4.63 23.86 -2.15
CA LYS A 197 5.24 24.74 -1.15
C LYS A 197 4.20 25.33 -0.20
N SER A 198 4.64 25.69 1.00
CA SER A 198 3.86 26.47 1.98
C SER A 198 3.63 27.91 1.50
N PRO A 199 2.75 28.70 2.14
CA PRO A 199 2.58 30.13 1.86
C PRO A 199 3.87 30.96 1.99
N LYS A 200 4.90 30.44 2.67
CA LYS A 200 6.24 31.06 2.81
C LYS A 200 7.25 30.54 1.77
N GLY A 201 6.82 29.75 0.79
CA GLY A 201 7.64 29.26 -0.33
C GLY A 201 8.56 28.08 0.02
N LYS A 202 8.31 27.40 1.15
CA LYS A 202 9.13 26.30 1.67
C LYS A 202 8.52 24.94 1.34
N GLU A 203 9.38 23.95 1.09
CA GLU A 203 8.96 22.55 0.95
C GLU A 203 8.89 21.93 2.35
N VAL A 204 7.69 21.52 2.78
CA VAL A 204 7.46 21.10 4.17
C VAL A 204 7.54 19.57 4.30
N TRP A 205 8.44 19.08 5.13
CA TRP A 205 8.61 17.66 5.41
C TRP A 205 8.09 17.30 6.81
N VAL A 206 7.59 16.08 6.99
CA VAL A 206 7.11 15.51 8.25
C VAL A 206 7.93 14.25 8.57
N HIS A 207 8.52 14.18 9.76
CA HIS A 207 9.46 13.14 10.18
C HIS A 207 9.01 12.45 11.48
N GLY A 208 9.41 11.19 11.67
CA GLY A 208 9.13 10.42 12.88
C GLY A 208 10.40 9.86 13.50
N TRP A 209 10.80 10.38 14.65
CA TRP A 209 12.03 10.03 15.35
C TRP A 209 11.74 9.44 16.74
N VAL A 210 12.68 8.67 17.28
CA VAL A 210 12.66 8.19 18.67
C VAL A 210 13.98 8.52 19.36
N TYR A 211 13.89 9.16 20.53
CA TYR A 211 15.03 9.39 21.42
C TYR A 211 15.25 8.20 22.37
N ASP A 212 16.42 7.57 22.32
CA ASP A 212 16.85 6.60 23.31
C ASP A 212 17.47 7.33 24.51
N ILE A 213 16.75 7.37 25.63
CA ILE A 213 17.18 8.02 26.87
C ILE A 213 18.35 7.26 27.51
N SER A 214 18.46 5.96 27.29
CA SER A 214 19.56 5.15 27.82
C SER A 214 20.89 5.36 27.08
N GLN A 215 20.83 5.87 25.85
CA GLN A 215 22.01 6.11 24.99
C GLN A 215 22.25 7.59 24.65
N GLY A 216 21.27 8.47 24.92
CA GLY A 216 21.31 9.88 24.52
C GLY A 216 21.22 10.10 23.01
N ARG A 217 20.68 9.16 22.23
CA ARG A 217 20.70 9.17 20.76
C ARG A 217 19.31 9.30 20.16
N LEU A 218 19.18 10.14 19.13
CA LEU A 218 18.02 10.14 18.23
C LEU A 218 18.17 9.07 17.16
N ARG A 219 17.07 8.41 16.82
CA ARG A 219 16.95 7.45 15.70
C ARG A 219 15.78 7.84 14.82
N ASP A 220 16.01 7.93 13.52
CA ASP A 220 14.95 8.06 12.51
C ASP A 220 14.26 6.70 12.32
N LEU A 221 12.92 6.71 12.22
CA LEU A 221 12.12 5.51 11.93
C LEU A 221 11.94 5.24 10.43
N GLY A 222 12.51 6.08 9.55
CA GLY A 222 12.38 5.95 8.09
C GLY A 222 11.00 6.33 7.54
N VAL A 223 10.16 6.99 8.35
CA VAL A 223 8.76 7.30 8.01
C VAL A 223 8.55 8.70 7.45
N SER A 224 9.63 9.39 7.09
CA SER A 224 9.62 10.74 6.53
C SER A 224 8.67 10.87 5.32
N ARG A 225 7.91 11.97 5.30
CA ARG A 225 6.95 12.38 4.27
C ARG A 225 7.24 13.82 3.85
N GLY A 226 6.93 14.20 2.62
CA GLY A 226 7.20 15.53 2.11
C GLY A 226 6.34 15.83 0.88
N PRO A 227 6.53 17.00 0.25
CA PRO A 227 5.81 17.35 -0.96
C PRO A 227 6.19 16.36 -2.07
N TYR A 228 5.25 16.13 -2.99
CA TYR A 228 5.47 15.23 -4.12
C TYR A 228 6.61 15.76 -4.97
N SER A 229 7.76 15.09 -4.94
CA SER A 229 8.93 15.53 -5.70
C SER A 229 8.58 15.50 -7.19
N LYS A 230 8.77 16.62 -7.87
CA LYS A 230 8.39 16.84 -9.26
C LYS A 230 9.00 15.76 -10.17
N GLY A 231 8.19 14.76 -10.55
CA GLY A 231 8.64 13.57 -11.29
C GLY A 231 8.28 12.21 -10.67
N GLN A 232 7.72 12.16 -9.45
CA GLN A 232 7.11 10.94 -8.90
C GLN A 232 5.80 10.61 -9.65
N LEU A 233 5.72 9.39 -10.18
CA LEU A 233 4.56 8.90 -10.90
C LEU A 233 3.48 8.41 -9.93
N LEU A 234 2.27 8.93 -10.07
CA LEU A 234 1.08 8.34 -9.46
C LEU A 234 0.54 7.26 -10.40
N VAL A 235 0.48 6.00 -9.97
CA VAL A 235 0.10 4.87 -10.82
C VAL A 235 -1.04 4.10 -10.18
N GLN A 236 -2.16 4.01 -10.89
CA GLN A 236 -3.28 3.14 -10.53
C GLN A 236 -3.15 1.79 -11.23
N ILE A 237 -3.22 0.71 -10.47
CA ILE A 237 -3.14 -0.66 -10.98
C ILE A 237 -4.41 -1.41 -10.56
N ALA A 238 -5.08 -2.05 -11.51
CA ALA A 238 -6.32 -2.77 -11.27
C ALA A 238 -6.30 -4.17 -11.90
N SER A 239 -6.76 -5.18 -11.15
CA SER A 239 -7.09 -6.50 -11.71
C SER A 239 -8.56 -6.81 -11.48
N TYR A 240 -9.30 -7.04 -12.57
CA TYR A 240 -10.76 -7.18 -12.52
C TYR A 240 -11.28 -8.30 -13.40
N ASN A 241 -12.35 -8.97 -12.95
CA ASN A 241 -12.94 -10.09 -13.66
C ASN A 241 -14.23 -9.65 -14.37
N THR A 242 -14.21 -9.65 -15.70
CA THR A 242 -15.38 -9.31 -16.53
C THR A 242 -16.48 -10.37 -16.50
N ASN A 243 -16.21 -11.58 -16.00
CA ASN A 243 -17.18 -12.68 -16.03
C ASN A 243 -18.21 -12.65 -14.90
N LEU A 244 -18.28 -11.60 -14.08
CA LEU A 244 -19.30 -11.53 -13.03
C LEU A 244 -20.73 -11.36 -13.58
N GLN A 245 -20.87 -10.99 -14.86
CA GLN A 245 -22.09 -10.41 -15.42
C GLN A 245 -22.51 -10.96 -16.81
N GLY A 246 -21.79 -11.93 -17.39
CA GLY A 246 -22.18 -12.54 -18.67
C GLY A 246 -22.37 -11.53 -19.82
N PHE A 247 -23.52 -11.60 -20.51
CA PHE A 247 -23.93 -10.66 -21.56
C PHE A 247 -24.65 -9.39 -21.04
N GLU A 248 -24.94 -9.32 -19.74
CA GLU A 248 -25.81 -8.29 -19.13
C GLU A 248 -25.06 -7.21 -18.33
N GLY A 249 -23.72 -7.22 -18.34
CA GLY A 249 -22.91 -6.24 -17.59
C GLY A 249 -23.21 -4.79 -17.97
N VAL A 250 -23.67 -4.01 -16.99
CA VAL A 250 -24.20 -2.66 -17.19
C VAL A 250 -23.03 -1.65 -17.10
N PRO A 251 -23.03 -0.55 -17.88
CA PRO A 251 -22.00 0.49 -17.75
C PRO A 251 -21.81 1.03 -16.32
N GLN A 252 -22.88 1.01 -15.52
CA GLN A 252 -22.90 1.41 -14.11
C GLN A 252 -21.83 0.66 -13.30
N ASP A 253 -21.68 -0.65 -13.52
CA ASP A 253 -20.75 -1.48 -12.75
C ASP A 253 -19.29 -1.09 -12.95
N LEU A 254 -18.91 -0.52 -14.11
CA LEU A 254 -17.55 -0.01 -14.34
C LEU A 254 -17.31 1.32 -13.61
N VAL A 255 -18.34 2.17 -13.57
CA VAL A 255 -18.32 3.45 -12.86
C VAL A 255 -18.20 3.24 -11.36
N ASP A 256 -19.01 2.33 -10.81
CA ASP A 256 -19.11 2.07 -9.37
C ASP A 256 -17.78 1.67 -8.71
N TRP A 257 -16.80 1.18 -9.47
CA TRP A 257 -15.45 0.88 -8.95
C TRP A 257 -14.34 1.81 -9.43
N LEU A 258 -14.39 2.28 -10.67
CA LEU A 258 -13.34 3.14 -11.22
C LEU A 258 -13.48 4.57 -10.65
N ALA A 259 -14.71 5.06 -10.50
CA ALA A 259 -14.96 6.42 -10.04
C ALA A 259 -14.50 6.67 -8.59
N PRO A 260 -14.81 5.83 -7.58
CA PRO A 260 -14.35 6.07 -6.22
C PRO A 260 -12.82 6.05 -6.12
N THR A 261 -12.15 5.15 -6.85
CA THR A 261 -10.69 5.03 -6.78
C THR A 261 -9.95 6.18 -7.49
N LEU A 262 -10.53 6.76 -8.54
CA LEU A 262 -10.02 7.98 -9.18
C LEU A 262 -10.32 9.25 -8.38
N GLN A 263 -11.49 9.36 -7.75
CA GLN A 263 -11.82 10.50 -6.89
C GLN A 263 -10.99 10.52 -5.61
N VAL A 264 -10.84 9.36 -4.97
CA VAL A 264 -10.03 9.19 -3.75
C VAL A 264 -8.52 9.44 -4.03
N SER A 265 -8.08 9.45 -5.30
CA SER A 265 -6.70 9.86 -5.61
C SER A 265 -6.42 11.32 -5.23
N GLU A 266 -7.40 12.22 -5.29
CA GLU A 266 -7.25 13.61 -4.83
C GLU A 266 -6.84 13.69 -3.34
N PHE A 267 -7.52 12.89 -2.51
CA PHE A 267 -7.28 12.83 -1.07
C PHE A 267 -5.99 12.05 -0.74
N LEU A 268 -5.86 10.80 -1.21
CA LEU A 268 -4.74 9.93 -0.82
C LEU A 268 -3.43 10.26 -1.54
N SER A 269 -3.46 10.92 -2.71
CA SER A 269 -2.28 11.52 -3.31
C SER A 269 -2.07 12.98 -2.87
N HIS A 270 -2.85 13.49 -1.90
CA HIS A 270 -2.74 14.81 -1.27
C HIS A 270 -2.43 15.96 -2.26
N SER A 271 -2.98 15.84 -3.47
CA SER A 271 -2.73 16.71 -4.62
C SER A 271 -3.90 16.50 -5.58
N ARG A 272 -4.49 17.59 -6.09
CA ARG A 272 -5.64 17.51 -7.00
C ARG A 272 -5.21 17.05 -8.40
N ARG A 273 -4.75 15.80 -8.55
CA ARG A 273 -4.30 15.23 -9.83
C ARG A 273 -4.70 13.76 -9.94
N GLY A 274 -5.13 13.37 -11.13
CA GLY A 274 -5.34 11.98 -11.50
C GLY A 274 -4.03 11.21 -11.65
N PRO A 275 -4.09 9.86 -11.71
CA PRO A 275 -2.92 9.03 -11.95
C PRO A 275 -2.20 9.40 -13.25
N ASP A 276 -0.87 9.45 -13.22
CA ASP A 276 -0.05 9.58 -14.43
C ASP A 276 -0.18 8.34 -15.33
N ILE A 277 -0.44 7.16 -14.74
CA ILE A 277 -0.68 5.88 -15.43
C ILE A 277 -1.88 5.16 -14.79
N VAL A 278 -2.76 4.61 -15.63
CA VAL A 278 -3.81 3.66 -15.23
C VAL A 278 -3.60 2.34 -15.97
N ALA A 279 -3.18 1.29 -15.26
CA ALA A 279 -2.98 -0.06 -15.78
C ALA A 279 -4.10 -1.00 -15.30
N SER A 280 -4.73 -1.72 -16.22
CA SER A 280 -5.90 -2.54 -15.93
C SER A 280 -5.85 -3.91 -16.61
N LEU A 281 -6.17 -4.97 -15.86
CA LEU A 281 -6.18 -6.35 -16.34
C LEU A 281 -7.60 -6.98 -16.33
N PRO A 282 -8.43 -6.72 -17.36
CA PRO A 282 -9.68 -7.44 -17.58
C PRO A 282 -9.49 -8.95 -17.78
N ARG A 283 -10.15 -9.79 -16.97
CA ARG A 283 -10.18 -11.27 -17.09
C ARG A 283 -11.53 -11.79 -17.58
N SER A 284 -11.51 -12.81 -18.46
CA SER A 284 -12.66 -13.56 -19.00
C SER A 284 -13.48 -12.90 -20.12
N LEU A 285 -12.78 -12.38 -21.11
CA LEU A 285 -13.28 -12.04 -22.45
C LEU A 285 -13.27 -13.30 -23.36
N THR A 286 -13.64 -14.49 -22.89
CA THR A 286 -13.28 -15.76 -23.56
C THR A 286 -13.87 -15.92 -24.97
N VAL A 287 -15.05 -15.34 -25.23
CA VAL A 287 -15.63 -15.21 -26.60
C VAL A 287 -15.37 -13.81 -27.17
N ALA A 288 -15.45 -12.77 -26.34
CA ALA A 288 -15.23 -11.38 -26.74
C ALA A 288 -13.81 -11.06 -27.26
N GLY A 289 -12.79 -11.79 -26.81
CA GLY A 289 -11.40 -11.66 -27.20
C GLY A 289 -11.10 -12.16 -28.61
N ALA A 290 -12.02 -12.90 -29.23
CA ALA A 290 -12.01 -13.18 -30.67
C ALA A 290 -12.59 -12.02 -31.50
N SER A 291 -13.23 -11.03 -30.87
CA SER A 291 -13.89 -9.89 -31.53
C SER A 291 -13.19 -8.57 -31.23
N LYS A 292 -12.38 -8.11 -32.18
CA LYS A 292 -11.64 -6.83 -32.12
C LYS A 292 -12.55 -5.64 -31.73
N SER A 293 -13.78 -5.58 -32.27
CA SER A 293 -14.73 -4.50 -32.01
C SER A 293 -15.33 -4.50 -30.60
N VAL A 294 -15.38 -5.66 -29.91
CA VAL A 294 -15.79 -5.70 -28.49
C VAL A 294 -14.68 -5.17 -27.59
N ILE A 295 -13.43 -5.55 -27.88
CA ILE A 295 -12.25 -5.03 -27.17
C ILE A 295 -12.11 -3.52 -27.38
N GLU A 296 -12.32 -3.02 -28.60
CA GLU A 296 -12.21 -1.59 -28.90
C GLU A 296 -13.31 -0.76 -28.22
N ARG A 297 -14.57 -1.22 -28.25
CA ARG A 297 -15.66 -0.56 -27.50
C ARG A 297 -15.41 -0.55 -25.98
N ARG A 298 -14.91 -1.65 -25.40
CA ARG A 298 -14.54 -1.69 -23.98
C ARG A 298 -13.36 -0.76 -23.67
N SER A 299 -12.34 -0.73 -24.53
CA SER A 299 -11.19 0.16 -24.38
C SER A 299 -11.57 1.64 -24.42
N ALA A 300 -12.51 2.02 -25.29
CA ALA A 300 -13.04 3.38 -25.39
C ALA A 300 -13.92 3.75 -24.19
N HIS A 301 -14.75 2.80 -23.70
CA HIS A 301 -15.59 3.02 -22.53
C HIS A 301 -14.78 3.16 -21.24
N ILE A 302 -13.73 2.34 -21.04
CA ILE A 302 -12.82 2.49 -19.90
C ILE A 302 -12.11 3.85 -19.96
N LEU A 303 -11.61 4.24 -21.13
CA LEU A 303 -11.01 5.56 -21.31
C LEU A 303 -11.98 6.69 -20.96
N SER A 304 -13.23 6.63 -21.45
CA SER A 304 -14.21 7.67 -21.13
C SER A 304 -14.55 7.73 -19.65
N GLN A 305 -14.53 6.61 -18.92
CA GLN A 305 -14.70 6.62 -17.46
C GLN A 305 -13.49 7.17 -16.70
N ILE A 306 -12.25 6.92 -17.18
CA ILE A 306 -11.04 7.51 -16.59
C ILE A 306 -11.10 9.04 -16.71
N GLU A 307 -11.35 9.58 -17.90
CA GLU A 307 -11.43 11.03 -18.12
C GLU A 307 -12.61 11.66 -17.37
N ALA A 308 -13.77 10.98 -17.31
CA ALA A 308 -14.94 11.49 -16.62
C ALA A 308 -14.77 11.56 -15.09
N HIS A 309 -13.91 10.73 -14.49
CA HIS A 309 -13.77 10.63 -13.03
C HIS A 309 -12.39 11.04 -12.49
N SER A 310 -11.44 11.42 -13.34
CA SER A 310 -10.17 12.02 -12.89
C SER A 310 -10.42 13.39 -12.23
N PRO A 311 -9.69 13.75 -11.14
CA PRO A 311 -9.96 14.93 -10.33
C PRO A 311 -10.07 16.27 -11.08
N GLN A 312 -9.25 16.48 -12.13
CA GLN A 312 -9.27 17.71 -12.96
C GLN A 312 -9.83 17.46 -14.37
N LYS A 313 -10.53 16.32 -14.60
CA LYS A 313 -11.01 15.88 -15.92
C LYS A 313 -9.89 15.74 -16.96
N GLU A 314 -8.74 15.25 -16.51
CA GLU A 314 -7.55 15.13 -17.34
C GLU A 314 -7.73 14.16 -18.52
N LYS A 315 -6.95 14.39 -19.57
CA LYS A 315 -6.97 13.59 -20.81
C LYS A 315 -5.96 12.47 -20.80
N TYR A 316 -6.33 11.33 -21.39
CA TYR A 316 -5.51 10.12 -21.36
C TYR A 316 -5.41 9.47 -22.75
N SER A 317 -4.26 8.87 -23.02
CA SER A 317 -4.00 8.08 -24.22
C SER A 317 -3.71 6.63 -23.86
N LEU A 318 -4.20 5.70 -24.69
CA LEU A 318 -3.87 4.28 -24.59
C LEU A 318 -2.42 4.05 -25.07
N LEU A 319 -1.51 3.73 -24.15
CA LEU A 319 -0.11 3.40 -24.45
C LEU A 319 0.06 1.95 -24.90
N ALA A 320 -0.61 1.00 -24.24
CA ALA A 320 -0.46 -0.42 -24.52
C ALA A 320 -1.78 -1.19 -24.42
N LYS A 321 -1.98 -2.13 -25.36
CA LYS A 321 -3.10 -3.06 -25.40
C LYS A 321 -2.60 -4.44 -25.78
N ILE A 322 -2.60 -5.37 -24.83
CA ILE A 322 -2.23 -6.78 -25.05
C ILE A 322 -3.44 -7.65 -24.76
N VAL A 323 -3.78 -8.58 -25.65
CA VAL A 323 -4.90 -9.52 -25.47
C VAL A 323 -4.41 -10.95 -25.67
N ASN A 324 -4.59 -11.80 -24.67
CA ASN A 324 -4.24 -13.22 -24.69
C ASN A 324 -5.41 -14.05 -24.13
N VAL A 325 -6.10 -14.81 -24.99
CA VAL A 325 -7.10 -15.85 -24.64
C VAL A 325 -8.00 -15.45 -23.47
N GLY A 326 -8.86 -14.45 -23.68
CA GLY A 326 -9.81 -13.99 -22.67
C GLY A 326 -9.24 -13.10 -21.56
N VAL A 327 -7.93 -12.84 -21.50
CA VAL A 327 -7.34 -11.79 -20.64
C VAL A 327 -6.85 -10.65 -21.52
N ALA A 328 -7.11 -9.41 -21.11
CA ALA A 328 -6.51 -8.24 -21.71
C ALA A 328 -5.72 -7.45 -20.66
N LEU A 329 -4.68 -6.75 -21.09
CA LEU A 329 -3.96 -5.72 -20.35
C LEU A 329 -4.10 -4.42 -21.12
N LEU A 330 -4.62 -3.39 -20.47
CA LEU A 330 -4.81 -2.05 -21.00
C LEU A 330 -4.00 -1.09 -20.13
N VAL A 331 -3.13 -0.28 -20.74
CA VAL A 331 -2.34 0.74 -20.04
C VAL A 331 -2.62 2.08 -20.69
N TYR A 332 -3.16 3.00 -19.90
CA TYR A 332 -3.42 4.38 -20.25
C TYR A 332 -2.42 5.27 -19.52
N ALA A 333 -2.02 6.37 -20.14
CA ALA A 333 -1.23 7.41 -19.50
C ALA A 333 -1.85 8.78 -19.75
N ARG A 334 -1.70 9.66 -18.77
CA ARG A 334 -2.19 11.03 -18.84
C ARG A 334 -1.39 11.85 -19.87
N ASP A 335 -2.06 12.70 -20.63
CA ASP A 335 -1.50 13.32 -21.84
C ASP A 335 -0.48 14.44 -21.57
N ASP A 336 -0.65 15.17 -20.48
CA ASP A 336 0.32 16.15 -19.93
C ASP A 336 1.37 15.48 -19.02
N GLY A 337 1.21 14.18 -18.75
CA GLY A 337 2.05 13.42 -17.85
C GLY A 337 3.38 12.98 -18.48
N VAL A 338 4.42 12.95 -17.64
CA VAL A 338 5.75 12.38 -17.99
C VAL A 338 5.71 10.89 -18.38
N ALA A 339 4.61 10.20 -18.05
CA ALA A 339 4.37 8.79 -18.32
C ALA A 339 4.37 8.40 -19.81
N ARG A 340 4.09 9.31 -20.75
CA ARG A 340 4.16 9.02 -22.20
C ARG A 340 5.54 8.52 -22.67
N LYS A 341 6.62 8.77 -21.91
CA LYS A 341 7.98 8.30 -22.19
C LYS A 341 8.30 6.90 -21.63
N TRP A 342 7.37 6.25 -20.94
CA TRP A 342 7.60 5.00 -20.22
C TRP A 342 6.96 3.83 -20.98
N MET A 343 7.74 3.19 -21.86
CA MET A 343 7.28 1.98 -22.56
C MET A 343 7.33 0.75 -21.67
N GLY A 344 6.37 -0.16 -21.86
CA GLY A 344 6.32 -1.42 -21.12
C GLY A 344 6.43 -2.65 -22.01
N ASN A 345 7.18 -3.64 -21.52
CA ASN A 345 7.41 -4.92 -22.20
C ASN A 345 7.02 -6.12 -21.30
N LYS A 346 6.96 -7.28 -21.93
CA LYS A 346 6.10 -8.43 -21.67
C LYS A 346 6.67 -9.43 -20.65
N GLY A 347 5.82 -9.76 -19.67
CA GLY A 347 5.83 -11.02 -18.93
C GLY A 347 4.39 -11.48 -18.73
N GLY A 348 4.15 -12.78 -18.53
CA GLY A 348 2.79 -13.25 -18.23
C GLY A 348 2.26 -12.57 -16.95
N VAL A 349 1.18 -11.79 -17.08
CA VAL A 349 0.53 -11.02 -16.00
C VAL A 349 1.40 -9.98 -15.27
N GLY A 350 2.49 -9.52 -15.91
CA GLY A 350 3.35 -8.45 -15.40
C GLY A 350 3.40 -7.21 -16.30
N VAL A 351 3.61 -6.04 -15.69
CA VAL A 351 3.92 -4.77 -16.36
C VAL A 351 5.31 -4.33 -15.89
N ARG A 352 6.29 -4.35 -16.80
CA ARG A 352 7.58 -3.67 -16.64
C ARG A 352 7.44 -2.27 -17.24
N PHE A 353 8.06 -1.26 -16.65
CA PHE A 353 8.35 -0.01 -17.36
C PHE A 353 9.85 0.09 -17.62
N ARG A 354 10.23 0.40 -18.87
CA ARG A 354 11.62 0.64 -19.28
C ARG A 354 11.78 2.11 -19.63
N VAL A 355 12.88 2.70 -19.19
CA VAL A 355 13.28 4.06 -19.59
C VAL A 355 13.91 3.95 -20.98
N ALA A 356 13.42 4.72 -21.94
CA ALA A 356 14.05 4.85 -23.25
C ALA A 356 15.16 5.91 -23.18
N GLU A 357 16.34 5.59 -23.71
CA GLU A 357 17.53 6.46 -23.67
C GLU A 357 17.29 7.79 -24.42
N ASP A 358 16.60 7.73 -25.56
CA ASP A 358 16.53 8.85 -26.51
C ASP A 358 15.21 9.65 -26.46
N GLY A 359 14.28 9.31 -25.56
CA GLY A 359 12.94 9.91 -25.52
C GLY A 359 12.03 9.57 -26.72
N LEU A 360 12.46 8.67 -27.61
CA LEU A 360 11.67 8.16 -28.73
C LEU A 360 10.66 7.08 -28.28
N VAL A 361 9.52 7.01 -29.00
CA VAL A 361 8.46 6.02 -28.78
C VAL A 361 8.69 4.82 -29.70
N GLY A 362 9.26 3.75 -29.16
CA GLY A 362 9.47 2.45 -29.82
C GLY A 362 10.73 1.74 -29.29
N GLU A 363 10.67 0.45 -29.01
CA GLU A 363 11.87 -0.32 -28.62
C GLU A 363 12.78 -0.59 -29.83
N THR A 364 14.04 -0.16 -29.73
CA THR A 364 15.15 -0.76 -30.48
C THR A 364 15.82 -1.81 -29.59
N TYR A 365 15.70 -3.09 -29.92
CA TYR A 365 16.43 -4.14 -29.22
C TYR A 365 17.88 -4.21 -29.72
N THR A 366 18.81 -3.62 -28.98
CA THR A 366 20.18 -4.14 -28.93
C THR A 366 20.17 -5.40 -28.08
N GLN A 367 20.64 -6.52 -28.63
CA GLN A 367 20.82 -7.77 -27.88
C GLN A 367 22.05 -7.69 -26.99
N ASP A 368 21.95 -6.95 -25.89
CA ASP A 368 22.86 -7.18 -24.77
C ASP A 368 22.52 -8.56 -24.16
N THR A 369 23.55 -9.40 -24.01
CA THR A 369 23.44 -10.77 -23.47
C THR A 369 23.74 -10.83 -21.97
N SER A 370 24.03 -9.68 -21.37
CA SER A 370 24.30 -9.54 -19.94
C SER A 370 23.10 -9.99 -19.07
N PRO A 371 23.34 -10.75 -17.97
CA PRO A 371 22.27 -11.22 -17.10
C PRO A 371 21.55 -10.04 -16.43
N THR A 372 20.22 -10.00 -16.57
CA THR A 372 19.36 -8.96 -16.00
C THR A 372 18.47 -9.53 -14.90
N THR A 373 18.20 -8.72 -13.86
CA THR A 373 17.32 -9.08 -12.73
C THR A 373 16.10 -8.16 -12.71
N MET A 374 15.13 -8.41 -11.82
CA MET A 374 13.99 -7.49 -11.64
C MET A 374 14.38 -6.08 -11.20
N TYR A 375 15.57 -5.92 -10.61
CA TYR A 375 16.14 -4.63 -10.19
C TYR A 375 16.80 -3.87 -11.35
N SER A 376 17.08 -4.51 -12.49
CA SER A 376 17.45 -3.82 -13.74
C SER A 376 16.22 -3.24 -14.48
N THR A 377 15.17 -2.92 -13.74
CA THR A 377 13.92 -2.32 -14.21
C THR A 377 13.59 -1.17 -13.27
N SER A 378 13.08 -0.06 -13.79
CA SER A 378 12.73 1.08 -12.91
C SER A 378 11.61 0.67 -11.95
N HIS A 379 10.56 0.05 -12.49
CA HIS A 379 9.44 -0.48 -11.73
C HIS A 379 8.91 -1.75 -12.41
N LEU A 380 8.62 -2.76 -11.59
CA LEU A 380 7.99 -4.00 -12.01
C LEU A 380 6.72 -4.22 -11.18
N PHE A 381 5.62 -4.49 -11.87
CA PHE A 381 4.33 -4.84 -11.28
C PHE A 381 3.90 -6.22 -11.74
N PHE A 382 3.39 -7.03 -10.83
CA PHE A 382 2.85 -8.35 -11.11
C PHE A 382 1.45 -8.44 -10.51
N LEU A 383 0.42 -8.63 -11.34
CA LEU A 383 -0.97 -8.53 -10.91
C LEU A 383 -1.83 -9.64 -11.48
N GLY A 384 -2.89 -10.04 -10.76
CA GLY A 384 -3.88 -10.99 -11.27
C GLY A 384 -4.25 -12.10 -10.29
N ASP A 385 -5.04 -13.04 -10.78
CA ASP A 385 -5.54 -14.19 -10.01
C ASP A 385 -4.49 -15.29 -9.91
N LEU A 386 -3.64 -15.15 -8.90
CA LEU A 386 -2.52 -16.04 -8.60
C LEU A 386 -2.98 -17.40 -8.05
N ASN A 387 -4.28 -17.55 -7.77
CA ASN A 387 -4.94 -18.78 -7.34
C ASN A 387 -4.46 -19.44 -6.03
N PHE A 388 -3.57 -18.78 -5.27
CA PHE A 388 -3.29 -19.12 -3.87
C PHE A 388 -4.57 -19.06 -3.01
N ARG A 389 -4.56 -19.78 -1.90
CA ARG A 389 -5.70 -19.94 -0.98
C ARG A 389 -5.27 -19.74 0.47
N VAL A 390 -6.25 -19.61 1.35
CA VAL A 390 -6.09 -19.82 2.78
C VAL A 390 -6.01 -21.33 3.05
N ASP A 391 -5.00 -21.77 3.80
CA ASP A 391 -4.75 -23.17 4.15
C ASP A 391 -4.82 -23.37 5.67
N LEU A 392 -6.03 -23.61 6.17
CA LEU A 392 -6.27 -23.76 7.60
C LEU A 392 -5.81 -25.15 8.09
N PRO A 393 -5.00 -25.25 9.15
CA PRO A 393 -4.67 -26.55 9.74
C PRO A 393 -5.91 -27.18 10.39
N LYS A 394 -5.92 -28.51 10.49
CA LYS A 394 -7.06 -29.29 11.04
C LYS A 394 -7.45 -28.91 12.49
N SER A 395 -6.54 -28.32 13.24
CA SER A 395 -6.74 -27.81 14.60
C SER A 395 -7.41 -26.43 14.67
N HIS A 396 -7.54 -25.73 13.54
CA HIS A 396 -8.15 -24.41 13.48
C HIS A 396 -9.68 -24.52 13.56
N SER A 397 -10.32 -23.70 14.38
CA SER A 397 -11.80 -23.69 14.55
C SER A 397 -12.53 -23.62 13.21
N MET A 398 -12.14 -22.67 12.36
CA MET A 398 -12.70 -22.47 11.01
C MET A 398 -12.39 -23.57 9.96
N HIS A 399 -11.66 -24.64 10.28
CA HIS A 399 -11.27 -25.65 9.27
C HIS A 399 -12.46 -26.43 8.69
N ASN A 400 -13.47 -26.74 9.52
CA ASN A 400 -14.67 -27.51 9.14
C ASN A 400 -15.95 -26.66 9.13
N GLU A 401 -15.85 -25.34 9.33
CA GLU A 401 -16.98 -24.42 9.33
C GLU A 401 -17.62 -24.31 7.94
N ALA A 402 -18.92 -24.07 7.90
CA ALA A 402 -19.60 -23.75 6.65
C ALA A 402 -19.02 -22.45 6.08
N ALA A 403 -18.84 -22.39 4.76
CA ALA A 403 -18.31 -21.20 4.08
C ALA A 403 -19.12 -19.91 4.36
N GLU A 404 -20.40 -20.05 4.75
CA GLU A 404 -21.28 -18.96 5.16
C GLU A 404 -20.94 -18.41 6.57
N HIS A 405 -20.47 -19.24 7.50
CA HIS A 405 -19.97 -18.78 8.80
C HIS A 405 -18.60 -18.10 8.65
N VAL A 406 -17.72 -18.66 7.83
CA VAL A 406 -16.44 -18.02 7.47
C VAL A 406 -16.67 -16.68 6.76
N GLN A 407 -17.72 -16.58 5.93
CA GLN A 407 -18.14 -15.31 5.31
C GLN A 407 -18.51 -14.23 6.33
N GLU A 408 -19.25 -14.59 7.39
CA GLU A 408 -19.66 -13.63 8.42
C GLU A 408 -18.45 -13.18 9.25
N ALA A 409 -17.63 -14.12 9.69
CA ALA A 409 -16.41 -13.84 10.45
C ALA A 409 -15.44 -12.91 9.68
N LEU A 410 -15.36 -13.05 8.35
CA LEU A 410 -14.58 -12.18 7.45
C LEU A 410 -15.06 -10.72 7.35
N ARG A 411 -16.18 -10.34 7.97
CA ARG A 411 -16.57 -8.92 8.07
C ARG A 411 -15.64 -8.17 9.03
N GLU A 412 -15.28 -8.79 10.14
CA GLU A 412 -14.36 -8.23 11.14
C GLU A 412 -12.94 -8.13 10.58
N SER A 413 -12.23 -7.06 10.96
CA SER A 413 -10.82 -6.85 10.56
C SER A 413 -9.86 -7.76 11.32
N SER A 414 -10.10 -7.97 12.62
CA SER A 414 -9.38 -8.89 13.52
C SER A 414 -9.33 -10.32 12.98
N THR A 415 -10.46 -10.85 12.51
CA THR A 415 -10.54 -12.18 11.91
C THR A 415 -9.72 -12.24 10.62
N ARG A 416 -9.80 -11.22 9.76
CA ARG A 416 -9.02 -11.16 8.51
C ARG A 416 -7.52 -11.05 8.76
N GLU A 417 -7.14 -10.26 9.76
CA GLU A 417 -5.76 -10.15 10.23
C GLU A 417 -5.23 -11.48 10.74
N THR A 418 -6.02 -12.22 11.53
CA THR A 418 -5.63 -13.57 11.97
C THR A 418 -5.54 -14.55 10.80
N LEU A 419 -6.47 -14.45 9.83
CA LEU A 419 -6.54 -15.36 8.68
C LEU A 419 -5.40 -15.14 7.67
N LYS A 420 -4.81 -13.94 7.60
CA LYS A 420 -3.68 -13.62 6.69
C LYS A 420 -2.49 -14.54 6.92
N GLU A 421 -2.28 -14.97 8.17
CA GLU A 421 -1.17 -15.85 8.56
C GLU A 421 -1.28 -17.27 7.97
N PHE A 422 -2.46 -17.65 7.48
CA PHE A 422 -2.73 -18.91 6.77
C PHE A 422 -2.83 -18.72 5.24
N ASP A 423 -2.53 -17.54 4.71
CA ASP A 423 -2.50 -17.29 3.26
C ASP A 423 -1.28 -17.97 2.61
N GLN A 424 -1.51 -18.90 1.69
CA GLN A 424 -0.44 -19.66 1.03
C GLN A 424 0.57 -18.76 0.32
N LEU A 425 0.17 -17.63 -0.27
CA LEU A 425 1.12 -16.75 -0.94
C LEU A 425 2.03 -16.05 0.07
N LEU A 426 1.48 -15.54 1.18
CA LEU A 426 2.26 -14.94 2.26
C LEU A 426 3.25 -15.96 2.86
N MET A 427 2.79 -17.19 3.11
CA MET A 427 3.64 -18.28 3.61
C MET A 427 4.79 -18.63 2.65
N GLU A 428 4.53 -18.77 1.35
CA GLU A 428 5.55 -19.09 0.36
C GLU A 428 6.50 -17.90 0.07
N ARG A 429 6.02 -16.64 0.16
CA ARG A 429 6.89 -15.45 0.13
C ARG A 429 7.84 -15.40 1.33
N ARG A 430 7.34 -15.65 2.55
CA ARG A 430 8.17 -15.73 3.77
C ARG A 430 9.21 -16.86 3.71
N LYS A 431 8.87 -18.01 3.11
CA LYS A 431 9.82 -19.11 2.83
C LYS A 431 10.82 -18.82 1.70
N ARG A 432 10.66 -17.70 0.98
CA ARG A 432 11.43 -17.34 -0.23
C ARG A 432 11.33 -18.39 -1.36
N SER A 433 10.20 -19.09 -1.48
CA SER A 433 9.93 -20.07 -2.55
C SER A 433 9.15 -19.48 -3.73
N ALA A 434 8.38 -18.41 -3.51
CA ALA A 434 7.59 -17.73 -4.55
C ALA A 434 7.68 -16.20 -4.44
N PHE A 435 7.68 -15.51 -5.58
CA PHE A 435 7.66 -14.03 -5.69
C PHE A 435 8.69 -13.29 -4.80
N VAL A 436 9.89 -13.87 -4.66
CA VAL A 436 10.97 -13.33 -3.82
C VAL A 436 11.35 -11.92 -4.25
N GLY A 437 11.51 -11.01 -3.29
CA GLY A 437 11.86 -9.61 -3.53
C GLY A 437 10.70 -8.71 -3.97
N LEU A 438 9.53 -9.26 -4.33
CA LEU A 438 8.33 -8.46 -4.57
C LEU A 438 7.60 -8.15 -3.26
N LYS A 439 7.04 -6.94 -3.17
CA LYS A 439 6.29 -6.38 -2.06
C LYS A 439 4.80 -6.26 -2.43
N GLU A 440 3.94 -6.06 -1.44
CA GLU A 440 2.49 -5.96 -1.57
C GLU A 440 1.96 -5.02 -0.48
N GLY A 441 0.77 -4.43 -0.67
CA GLY A 441 0.09 -3.74 0.43
C GLY A 441 -0.66 -4.71 1.36
N GLU A 442 -1.32 -4.17 2.38
CA GLU A 442 -2.07 -4.93 3.38
C GLU A 442 -3.37 -5.56 2.83
N PHE A 443 -3.24 -6.62 2.02
CA PHE A 443 -4.33 -7.28 1.29
C PHE A 443 -5.51 -7.76 2.16
N TRP A 444 -5.27 -7.98 3.45
CA TRP A 444 -6.26 -8.45 4.43
C TRP A 444 -7.17 -7.32 4.96
N GLN A 445 -6.80 -6.05 4.76
CA GLN A 445 -7.63 -4.89 5.16
C GLN A 445 -8.95 -4.82 4.38
N PHE A 446 -9.08 -5.58 3.29
CA PHE A 446 -10.32 -5.77 2.55
C PHE A 446 -10.75 -7.26 2.51
N LYS A 447 -12.00 -7.51 2.12
CA LYS A 447 -12.60 -8.85 2.07
C LYS A 447 -11.93 -9.73 1.00
N CYS A 448 -11.89 -11.05 1.23
CA CYS A 448 -11.38 -12.03 0.28
C CYS A 448 -11.98 -11.86 -1.14
N SER A 449 -11.15 -12.01 -2.19
CA SER A 449 -11.54 -11.74 -3.58
C SER A 449 -12.23 -12.90 -4.31
N TYR A 450 -12.29 -14.08 -3.71
CA TYR A 450 -12.56 -15.32 -4.44
C TYR A 450 -14.03 -15.65 -4.75
N LYS A 451 -14.31 -15.87 -6.05
CA LYS A 451 -15.49 -16.57 -6.61
C LYS A 451 -16.84 -16.25 -5.97
N TYR A 452 -17.32 -15.07 -6.31
CA TYR A 452 -18.73 -14.70 -6.24
C TYR A 452 -19.65 -15.67 -7.00
N LYS A 453 -20.92 -15.73 -6.60
CA LYS A 453 -21.98 -16.22 -7.50
C LYS A 453 -22.20 -15.16 -8.61
N LEU A 454 -22.38 -15.60 -9.85
CA LEU A 454 -22.70 -14.73 -11.00
C LEU A 454 -23.89 -13.83 -10.65
N GLY A 455 -23.81 -12.53 -10.98
CA GLY A 455 -24.85 -11.55 -10.69
C GLY A 455 -25.02 -11.14 -9.22
N THR A 456 -24.05 -11.45 -8.34
CA THR A 456 -24.13 -11.08 -6.91
C THR A 456 -22.90 -10.31 -6.43
N VAL A 457 -23.12 -9.33 -5.55
CA VAL A 457 -22.06 -8.58 -4.84
C VAL A 457 -21.90 -9.17 -3.43
N ASP A 458 -20.67 -9.31 -2.93
CA ASP A 458 -20.34 -9.76 -1.56
C ASP A 458 -20.80 -11.18 -1.13
N HIS A 459 -21.23 -12.07 -2.04
CA HIS A 459 -21.56 -13.46 -1.71
C HIS A 459 -20.52 -14.47 -2.17
N TYR A 460 -20.02 -15.33 -1.27
CA TYR A 460 -19.05 -16.37 -1.63
C TYR A 460 -19.70 -17.65 -2.17
N ASN A 461 -18.94 -18.41 -2.94
CA ASN A 461 -19.32 -19.75 -3.40
C ASN A 461 -19.05 -20.79 -2.30
N SER A 462 -20.11 -21.36 -1.73
CA SER A 462 -20.03 -22.31 -0.61
C SER A 462 -19.25 -23.61 -0.87
N LYS A 463 -18.83 -23.88 -2.10
CA LYS A 463 -17.99 -25.04 -2.45
C LYS A 463 -16.54 -24.91 -1.96
N ARG A 464 -16.08 -23.73 -1.51
CA ARG A 464 -14.68 -23.47 -1.13
C ARG A 464 -14.59 -22.40 -0.04
N ILE A 465 -13.56 -22.48 0.80
CA ILE A 465 -13.19 -21.42 1.75
C ILE A 465 -12.84 -20.13 0.98
N PRO A 466 -13.29 -18.94 1.41
CA PRO A 466 -12.90 -17.66 0.80
C PRO A 466 -11.38 -17.42 0.88
N SER A 467 -10.80 -16.69 -0.07
CA SER A 467 -9.36 -16.39 -0.08
C SER A 467 -9.02 -15.11 -0.86
N TRP A 468 -7.82 -14.57 -0.68
CA TRP A 468 -7.28 -13.45 -1.47
C TRP A 468 -6.47 -13.96 -2.65
N THR A 469 -7.08 -13.90 -3.83
CA THR A 469 -6.65 -14.65 -5.02
C THR A 469 -6.14 -13.74 -6.11
N ASP A 470 -6.80 -12.59 -6.24
CA ASP A 470 -6.38 -11.48 -7.09
C ASP A 470 -5.45 -10.59 -6.25
N ARG A 471 -4.20 -10.43 -6.69
CA ARG A 471 -3.11 -9.77 -5.94
C ARG A 471 -2.44 -8.70 -6.81
N ILE A 472 -1.79 -7.72 -6.21
CA ILE A 472 -0.96 -6.71 -6.89
C ILE A 472 0.38 -6.60 -6.15
N LEU A 473 1.40 -7.22 -6.73
CA LEU A 473 2.77 -7.23 -6.22
C LEU A 473 3.64 -6.24 -6.99
N TYR A 474 4.67 -5.68 -6.36
CA TYR A 474 5.55 -4.67 -6.96
C TYR A 474 6.98 -4.68 -6.43
N THR A 475 7.91 -4.12 -7.20
CA THR A 475 9.26 -3.72 -6.74
C THR A 475 9.74 -2.53 -7.56
N THR A 476 10.69 -1.77 -7.01
CA THR A 476 11.51 -0.80 -7.74
C THR A 476 13.00 -1.16 -7.65
N TYR A 477 13.84 -0.49 -8.45
CA TYR A 477 15.31 -0.61 -8.43
C TYR A 477 15.93 -0.21 -7.09
N LEU A 478 15.27 0.66 -6.31
CA LEU A 478 15.70 1.09 -4.97
C LEU A 478 15.44 0.05 -3.87
N ASP A 479 14.62 -0.97 -4.14
CA ASP A 479 14.22 -1.91 -3.10
C ASP A 479 15.32 -2.95 -2.83
N SER A 480 15.58 -3.21 -1.54
CA SER A 480 16.49 -4.28 -1.16
C SER A 480 15.94 -5.67 -1.57
N PRO A 481 16.80 -6.61 -2.02
CA PRO A 481 16.44 -8.03 -2.16
C PRO A 481 16.33 -8.78 -0.82
N THR A 482 16.94 -8.26 0.24
CA THR A 482 16.96 -8.92 1.56
C THR A 482 15.81 -8.45 2.46
N ASP A 483 15.33 -7.22 2.27
CA ASP A 483 14.10 -6.71 2.87
C ASP A 483 12.87 -7.19 2.06
N LEU A 484 11.94 -7.82 2.76
CA LEU A 484 10.71 -8.39 2.19
C LEU A 484 9.47 -7.54 2.47
N GLU A 485 9.56 -6.60 3.41
CA GLU A 485 8.43 -5.86 3.96
C GLU A 485 8.42 -4.41 3.47
N THR A 486 9.57 -3.73 3.41
CA THR A 486 9.63 -2.32 2.96
C THR A 486 9.83 -2.18 1.46
N SER A 487 9.24 -1.13 0.88
CA SER A 487 9.46 -0.71 -0.51
C SER A 487 9.43 0.80 -0.61
N HIS A 488 10.22 1.35 -1.53
CA HIS A 488 10.18 2.77 -1.90
C HIS A 488 8.94 3.10 -2.75
N ILE A 489 8.25 2.10 -3.29
CA ILE A 489 6.89 2.26 -3.84
C ILE A 489 5.93 2.42 -2.67
N ARG A 490 5.38 3.62 -2.50
CA ARG A 490 4.41 3.92 -1.45
C ARG A 490 3.02 3.49 -1.90
N ASN A 491 2.43 2.55 -1.17
CA ASN A 491 1.03 2.17 -1.35
C ASN A 491 0.14 3.24 -0.69
N LEU A 492 -0.63 3.98 -1.49
CA LEU A 492 -1.56 5.00 -1.00
C LEU A 492 -2.95 4.41 -0.74
N LEU A 493 -3.36 3.44 -1.55
CA LEU A 493 -4.62 2.71 -1.42
C LEU A 493 -4.42 1.27 -1.89
N TYR A 494 -4.97 0.31 -1.16
CA TYR A 494 -5.16 -1.05 -1.64
C TYR A 494 -6.54 -1.57 -1.21
N THR A 495 -7.40 -1.90 -2.17
CA THR A 495 -8.82 -2.23 -1.90
C THR A 495 -9.38 -3.26 -2.88
N SER A 496 -10.58 -3.76 -2.58
CA SER A 496 -11.32 -4.76 -3.36
C SER A 496 -12.65 -4.24 -3.91
N LYS A 497 -13.16 -4.91 -4.95
CA LYS A 497 -14.28 -4.54 -5.85
C LYS A 497 -13.91 -3.51 -6.94
N PRO A 498 -13.05 -3.85 -7.93
CA PRO A 498 -12.19 -5.02 -8.05
C PRO A 498 -10.90 -4.80 -7.25
N ILE A 499 -9.88 -5.64 -7.43
CA ILE A 499 -8.60 -5.39 -6.73
C ILE A 499 -7.90 -4.21 -7.40
N VAL A 500 -7.78 -3.11 -6.67
CA VAL A 500 -7.17 -1.86 -7.14
C VAL A 500 -6.14 -1.39 -6.13
N SER A 501 -4.98 -0.97 -6.60
CA SER A 501 -4.00 -0.24 -5.79
C SER A 501 -3.61 1.09 -6.44
N LEU A 502 -3.52 2.13 -5.63
CA LEU A 502 -2.97 3.43 -5.99
C LEU A 502 -1.55 3.52 -5.40
N LEU A 503 -0.56 3.59 -6.28
CA LEU A 503 0.86 3.52 -5.93
C LEU A 503 1.54 4.84 -6.28
N LEU A 504 2.30 5.40 -5.35
CA LEU A 504 3.24 6.48 -5.65
C LEU A 504 4.62 5.88 -5.85
N LEU A 505 5.14 6.01 -7.07
CA LEU A 505 6.44 5.49 -7.46
C LEU A 505 7.53 6.52 -7.16
N PRO A 506 8.72 6.08 -6.70
CA PRO A 506 9.88 6.97 -6.60
C PRO A 506 10.25 7.56 -7.98
N PRO A 507 10.97 8.70 -8.01
CA PRO A 507 11.44 9.28 -9.26
C PRO A 507 12.37 8.31 -10.00
N ARG A 508 12.60 8.58 -11.30
CA ARG A 508 13.59 7.83 -12.09
C ARG A 508 14.99 7.91 -11.43
N PRO A 509 15.87 6.91 -11.63
CA PRO A 509 17.29 7.11 -11.35
C PRO A 509 17.82 8.30 -12.17
N PRO A 510 18.70 9.15 -11.61
CA PRO A 510 19.40 10.14 -12.42
C PRO A 510 20.22 9.39 -13.49
N HIS A 511 20.07 9.80 -14.76
CA HIS A 511 21.00 9.37 -15.80
C HIS A 511 22.33 10.09 -15.60
N ASP A 512 23.42 9.43 -16.00
CA ASP A 512 24.78 9.95 -15.95
C ASP A 512 24.90 11.36 -16.51
N THR A 513 24.94 12.35 -15.63
CA THR A 513 25.79 13.52 -15.84
C THR A 513 27.21 13.06 -15.57
N ALA A 514 28.10 13.22 -16.54
CA ALA A 514 29.49 12.72 -16.49
C ALA A 514 30.40 13.39 -15.42
N ASP A 515 29.82 14.07 -14.45
CA ASP A 515 30.47 14.89 -13.41
C ASP A 515 29.89 14.63 -12.00
N SER A 516 29.31 13.45 -11.72
CA SER A 516 28.95 13.05 -10.34
C SER A 516 29.80 11.87 -9.86
N ASP A 517 30.55 12.08 -8.77
CA ASP A 517 31.47 11.14 -8.09
C ASP A 517 30.80 9.90 -7.45
N PHE A 518 29.73 9.35 -8.05
CA PHE A 518 29.21 8.03 -7.70
C PHE A 518 30.03 6.91 -8.36
N SER A 519 31.32 6.88 -8.03
CA SER A 519 32.19 5.73 -8.27
C SER A 519 31.86 4.61 -7.28
N THR A 520 30.73 3.95 -7.50
CA THR A 520 30.38 2.70 -6.83
C THR A 520 30.04 1.64 -7.85
N THR A 521 30.90 0.63 -7.91
CA THR A 521 30.71 -0.66 -8.58
C THR A 521 29.61 -1.49 -7.91
N GLU A 522 28.42 -0.92 -7.73
CA GLU A 522 27.26 -1.64 -7.22
C GLU A 522 26.73 -2.61 -8.28
N THR A 523 27.15 -3.86 -8.15
CA THR A 523 26.63 -4.98 -8.91
C THR A 523 25.10 -5.05 -8.78
N ILE A 524 24.39 -5.14 -9.92
CA ILE A 524 22.93 -5.24 -9.97
C ILE A 524 22.44 -6.26 -8.92
N PRO A 525 21.51 -5.88 -8.01
CA PRO A 525 21.10 -6.76 -6.93
C PRO A 525 20.58 -8.11 -7.47
N THR A 526 21.22 -9.18 -7.02
CA THR A 526 20.91 -10.55 -7.44
C THR A 526 20.10 -11.24 -6.36
N LEU A 527 18.97 -11.84 -6.74
CA LEU A 527 18.14 -12.62 -5.83
C LEU A 527 18.87 -13.88 -5.39
N THR A 528 19.15 -14.00 -4.10
CA THR A 528 19.64 -15.24 -3.49
C THR A 528 18.46 -16.08 -3.00
N LEU A 529 18.32 -17.27 -3.59
CA LEU A 529 17.43 -18.31 -3.06
C LEU A 529 18.10 -18.95 -1.82
N PRO A 530 17.32 -19.44 -0.83
CA PRO A 530 17.91 -20.14 0.31
C PRO A 530 18.65 -21.41 -0.12
N ASP A 531 19.76 -21.75 0.54
CA ASP A 531 20.59 -22.92 0.19
C ASP A 531 19.82 -24.25 0.23
N PHE A 532 18.78 -24.35 1.06
CA PHE A 532 17.89 -25.51 1.15
C PHE A 532 16.87 -25.61 0.00
N TYR A 533 16.70 -24.56 -0.81
CA TYR A 533 15.74 -24.51 -1.90
C TYR A 533 16.39 -24.86 -3.24
N THR A 534 16.43 -26.15 -3.56
CA THR A 534 16.85 -26.64 -4.88
C THR A 534 15.61 -26.87 -5.76
N PRO A 535 15.22 -25.94 -6.66
CA PRO A 535 14.08 -26.14 -7.53
C PRO A 535 14.37 -27.32 -8.48
N LYS A 536 13.63 -28.42 -8.33
CA LYS A 536 13.65 -29.54 -9.29
C LYS A 536 12.64 -29.23 -10.40
N PRO A 537 13.05 -28.89 -11.63
CA PRO A 537 12.12 -28.69 -12.72
C PRO A 537 11.36 -30.00 -12.95
N ASP A 538 10.04 -29.94 -13.11
CA ASP A 538 9.25 -31.13 -13.44
C ASP A 538 9.75 -31.67 -14.81
N PRO A 539 10.36 -32.86 -14.87
CA PRO A 539 10.93 -33.39 -16.12
C PRO A 539 9.85 -33.68 -17.16
N ARG A 540 8.58 -33.72 -16.75
CA ARG A 540 7.41 -33.88 -17.62
C ARG A 540 6.68 -32.56 -17.90
N ALA A 541 7.20 -31.40 -17.48
CA ALA A 541 6.54 -30.10 -17.69
C ALA A 541 6.23 -29.83 -19.17
N ILE A 542 7.17 -30.14 -20.07
CA ILE A 542 6.98 -30.02 -21.52
C ILE A 542 5.85 -30.95 -21.99
N LEU A 543 5.91 -32.23 -21.61
CA LEU A 543 4.88 -33.22 -21.95
C LEU A 543 3.49 -32.77 -21.43
N LYS A 544 3.36 -32.46 -20.14
CA LYS A 544 2.13 -31.94 -19.52
C LYS A 544 1.60 -30.70 -20.24
N ARG A 545 2.46 -29.79 -20.68
CA ARG A 545 2.09 -28.57 -21.44
C ARG A 545 1.57 -28.88 -22.85
N TYR A 546 2.05 -29.95 -23.50
CA TYR A 546 1.52 -30.40 -24.79
C TYR A 546 0.26 -31.25 -24.63
N THR A 547 0.24 -32.22 -23.69
CA THR A 547 -0.94 -33.03 -23.36
C THR A 547 -2.10 -32.13 -22.92
N GLY A 548 -1.86 -31.18 -22.02
CA GLY A 548 -2.86 -30.20 -21.59
C GLY A 548 -3.42 -29.38 -22.75
N ARG A 549 -2.57 -28.85 -23.64
CA ARG A 549 -3.01 -28.13 -24.85
C ARG A 549 -3.74 -29.02 -25.87
N ALA A 550 -3.39 -30.29 -25.96
CA ALA A 550 -4.07 -31.24 -26.85
C ALA A 550 -5.47 -31.59 -26.31
N VAL A 551 -5.57 -31.92 -25.02
CA VAL A 551 -6.85 -32.19 -24.35
C VAL A 551 -7.76 -30.96 -24.38
N ASP A 552 -7.23 -29.78 -24.02
CA ASP A 552 -7.97 -28.51 -24.06
C ASP A 552 -8.52 -28.20 -25.47
N ARG A 553 -7.72 -28.40 -26.52
CA ARG A 553 -8.18 -28.23 -27.91
C ARG A 553 -9.20 -29.28 -28.33
N ILE A 554 -8.98 -30.56 -28.02
CA ILE A 554 -9.91 -31.63 -28.40
C ILE A 554 -11.26 -31.43 -27.70
N VAL A 555 -11.24 -31.30 -26.37
CA VAL A 555 -12.45 -31.08 -25.57
C VAL A 555 -13.12 -29.76 -25.93
N GLY A 556 -12.36 -28.68 -26.09
CA GLY A 556 -12.88 -27.36 -26.47
C GLY A 556 -13.52 -27.33 -27.87
N VAL A 557 -12.90 -27.94 -28.87
CA VAL A 557 -13.46 -28.05 -30.23
C VAL A 557 -14.69 -28.95 -30.23
N SER A 558 -14.66 -30.10 -29.56
CA SER A 558 -15.85 -30.97 -29.43
C SER A 558 -17.00 -30.25 -28.72
N TRP A 559 -16.73 -29.50 -27.64
CA TRP A 559 -17.74 -28.74 -26.91
C TRP A 559 -18.31 -27.59 -27.75
N TRP A 560 -17.47 -26.90 -28.53
CA TRP A 560 -17.89 -25.87 -29.47
C TRP A 560 -18.78 -26.43 -30.60
N LEU A 561 -18.40 -27.57 -31.19
CA LEU A 561 -19.20 -28.27 -32.20
C LEU A 561 -20.57 -28.70 -31.65
N LEU A 562 -20.61 -29.27 -30.44
CA LEU A 562 -21.87 -29.60 -29.76
C LEU A 562 -22.70 -28.33 -29.52
N THR A 563 -22.10 -27.26 -29.00
CA THR A 563 -22.81 -25.99 -28.77
C THR A 563 -23.39 -25.40 -30.06
N LEU A 564 -22.70 -25.53 -31.19
CA LEU A 564 -23.23 -25.15 -32.52
C LEU A 564 -24.38 -26.05 -32.98
N LEU A 565 -24.25 -27.38 -32.86
CA LEU A 565 -25.30 -28.35 -33.19
C LEU A 565 -26.57 -28.15 -32.35
N GLY A 566 -26.45 -27.53 -31.18
CA GLY A 566 -27.56 -27.13 -30.31
C GLY A 566 -27.94 -25.66 -30.38
N ALA A 567 -27.57 -24.94 -31.44
CA ALA A 567 -27.90 -23.53 -31.67
C ALA A 567 -27.58 -22.59 -30.49
N GLY A 568 -26.46 -22.84 -29.80
CA GLY A 568 -26.02 -22.11 -28.61
C GLY A 568 -26.16 -22.88 -27.29
N SER A 569 -26.86 -24.01 -27.27
CA SER A 569 -26.99 -24.88 -26.09
C SER A 569 -26.24 -26.19 -26.25
N ALA A 570 -25.19 -26.41 -25.46
CA ALA A 570 -24.43 -27.67 -25.46
C ALA A 570 -25.31 -28.90 -25.12
N ALA A 571 -26.34 -28.74 -24.28
CA ALA A 571 -27.25 -29.82 -23.91
C ALA A 571 -28.15 -30.25 -25.09
N VAL A 572 -28.72 -29.28 -25.81
CA VAL A 572 -29.48 -29.53 -27.05
C VAL A 572 -28.55 -30.11 -28.12
N GLY A 573 -27.29 -29.66 -28.16
CA GLY A 573 -26.26 -30.19 -29.06
C GLY A 573 -25.93 -31.65 -28.85
N ILE A 574 -25.75 -32.07 -27.60
CA ILE A 574 -25.55 -33.47 -27.21
C ILE A 574 -26.77 -34.31 -27.60
N PHE A 575 -27.99 -33.81 -27.33
CA PHE A 575 -29.24 -34.48 -27.71
C PHE A 575 -29.36 -34.65 -29.23
N ASN A 576 -29.16 -33.58 -30.00
CA ASN A 576 -29.17 -33.60 -31.47
C ASN A 576 -28.09 -34.54 -32.05
N PHE A 577 -26.90 -34.56 -31.46
CA PHE A 577 -25.82 -35.48 -31.86
C PHE A 577 -26.19 -36.95 -31.61
N ILE A 578 -26.76 -37.28 -30.45
CA ILE A 578 -27.21 -38.64 -30.12
C ILE A 578 -28.33 -39.09 -31.06
N ILE A 579 -29.32 -38.23 -31.34
CA ILE A 579 -30.38 -38.51 -32.30
C ILE A 579 -29.82 -38.69 -33.71
N GLY A 580 -28.91 -37.83 -34.16
CA GLY A 580 -28.26 -37.95 -35.47
C GLY A 580 -27.49 -39.26 -35.64
N VAL A 581 -26.75 -39.69 -34.62
CA VAL A 581 -26.05 -40.99 -34.61
C VAL A 581 -27.05 -42.15 -34.61
N GLY A 582 -28.16 -42.04 -33.88
CA GLY A 582 -29.24 -43.03 -33.88
C GLY A 582 -29.92 -43.17 -35.24
N ALA A 583 -30.31 -42.06 -35.85
CA ALA A 583 -30.93 -42.00 -37.17
C ALA A 583 -29.97 -42.49 -38.28
N TYR A 584 -28.69 -42.12 -38.22
CA TYR A 584 -27.67 -42.64 -39.14
C TYR A 584 -27.48 -44.15 -39.00
N ARG A 585 -27.45 -44.68 -37.77
CA ARG A 585 -27.37 -46.14 -37.54
C ARG A 585 -28.60 -46.86 -38.06
N TRP A 586 -29.79 -46.35 -37.79
CA TRP A 586 -31.05 -46.90 -38.29
C TRP A 586 -31.10 -46.89 -39.82
N TRP A 587 -30.78 -45.76 -40.46
CA TRP A 587 -30.70 -45.68 -41.92
C TRP A 587 -29.72 -46.70 -42.49
N ARG A 588 -28.56 -46.89 -41.86
CA ARG A 588 -27.53 -47.83 -42.32
C ARG A 588 -27.95 -49.29 -42.14
N SER A 589 -28.74 -49.64 -41.12
CA SER A 589 -29.31 -50.99 -40.95
C SER A 589 -30.48 -51.26 -41.90
N SER A 590 -31.37 -50.27 -42.13
CA SER A 590 -32.44 -50.40 -43.11
C SER A 590 -31.91 -50.47 -44.55
N SER A 591 -30.75 -49.87 -44.82
CA SER A 591 -30.07 -49.98 -46.13
C SER A 591 -29.47 -51.36 -46.40
N SER A 592 -29.30 -52.20 -45.38
CA SER A 592 -28.81 -53.58 -45.53
C SER A 592 -29.91 -54.63 -45.70
N GLU A 593 -31.19 -54.25 -45.64
CA GLU A 593 -32.34 -55.12 -45.96
C GLU A 593 -32.87 -54.91 -47.39
N LEU A 594 -32.18 -54.11 -48.21
CA LEU A 594 -32.57 -53.72 -49.57
C LEU A 594 -31.54 -54.12 -50.65
N VAL A 595 -30.73 -55.15 -50.38
CA VAL A 595 -29.76 -55.76 -51.32
C VAL A 595 -29.94 -57.28 -51.32
#